data_AF-A0A940AER5-F1
#
_entry.id   AF-A0A940AER5-F1
#
_cell.length_a   1.000
_cell.length_b   1.000
_cell.length_c   1.000
_cell.angle_alpha   90.00
_cell.angle_beta   90.00
_cell.angle_gamma   90.00
#
_symmetry.space_group_name_H-M   'P 1'
#
loop_
_entity.id
_entity.type
_entity.pdbx_description
1 polymer ?
#
loop_
_entity_poly.entity_id
_entity_poly.type
_entity_poly.pdbx_seq_one_letter_code
_entity_poly.pdbx_strand_id
1 'polypeptide(L)' 'MNRKIYAVIGDPVAHSLSPVMHNAAFRSLGMDAEYIAVHVKVDELKAFAEDARKKLA' A
#
# COMPACT_ATOMS: atom_id res chain seq x y z
N MET A 1 10.99 11.12 12.37
CA MET A 1 10.02 10.03 12.20
C MET A 1 9.57 10.08 10.76
N ASN A 2 9.74 9.01 10.00
CA ASN A 2 9.40 9.00 8.57
C ASN A 2 8.77 7.64 8.26
N ARG A 3 7.45 7.56 8.52
CA ARG A 3 6.69 6.33 8.33
C ARG A 3 6.70 5.94 6.86
N LYS A 4 7.11 4.71 6.56
CA LYS A 4 7.11 4.16 5.21
C LYS A 4 5.71 3.66 4.83
N ILE A 5 5.21 4.05 3.66
CA ILE A 5 3.91 3.60 3.17
C ILE A 5 4.11 2.58 2.05
N TYR A 6 3.47 1.43 2.20
CA TYR A 6 3.36 0.36 1.22
C TYR A 6 1.90 0.20 0.80
N ALA A 7 1.65 -0.32 -0.40
CA ALA A 7 0.28 -0.49 -0.88
C ALA A 7 0.09 -1.77 -1.72
N VAL A 8 -1.12 -2.34 -1.63
CA VAL A 8 -1.68 -3.23 -2.66
C VAL A 8 -2.67 -2.43 -3.50
N ILE A 9 -2.63 -2.62 -4.82
CA ILE A 9 -3.58 -1.99 -5.76
C ILE A 9 -4.40 -3.02 -6.51
N GLY A 10 -5.63 -2.65 -6.87
CA GLY A 10 -6.49 -3.48 -7.71
C GLY A 10 -7.92 -2.97 -7.82
N ASP A 11 -8.71 -3.66 -8.64
CA ASP A 11 -10.13 -3.40 -8.91
C ASP A 11 -10.86 -4.75 -9.07
N PRO A 12 -11.59 -5.26 -8.04
CA PRO A 12 -11.74 -4.71 -6.69
C PRO A 12 -10.60 -5.12 -5.74
N VAL A 13 -10.05 -4.18 -4.97
CA VAL A 13 -9.04 -4.44 -3.92
C VAL A 13 -9.63 -4.59 -2.50
N ALA A 14 -10.89 -4.22 -2.30
CA ALA A 14 -11.49 -4.05 -0.97
C ALA A 14 -11.53 -5.33 -0.10
N HIS A 15 -11.49 -6.51 -0.72
CA HIS A 15 -11.48 -7.80 -0.01
C HIS A 15 -10.08 -8.32 0.31
N SER A 16 -9.03 -7.58 -0.04
CA SER A 16 -7.66 -7.98 0.25
C SER A 16 -7.40 -8.00 1.75
N LEU A 17 -6.94 -9.13 2.27
CA LEU A 17 -6.46 -9.26 3.65
C LEU A 17 -4.98 -8.85 3.79
N SER A 18 -4.30 -8.49 2.69
CA SER A 18 -2.90 -8.09 2.71
C SER A 18 -2.60 -6.93 3.66
N PRO A 19 -3.43 -5.86 3.78
CA PRO A 19 -3.22 -4.82 4.78
C PRO A 19 -3.23 -5.35 6.22
N VAL A 20 -4.11 -6.29 6.54
CA VAL A 20 -4.17 -6.89 7.89
C VAL A 20 -2.88 -7.66 8.18
N MET A 21 -2.47 -8.51 7.24
CA MET A 21 -1.27 -9.34 7.35
C MET A 21 0.01 -8.52 7.45
N HIS A 22 0.23 -7.57 6.53
CA HIS A 22 1.46 -6.77 6.50
C HIS A 22 1.56 -5.80 7.68
N ASN A 23 0.46 -5.15 8.08
CA ASN A 23 0.51 -4.28 9.26
C ASN A 23 0.74 -5.07 10.55
N ALA A 24 0.24 -6.31 10.67
CA ALA A 24 0.58 -7.18 11.79
C ALA A 24 2.09 -7.52 11.81
N ALA A 25 2.67 -7.82 10.65
CA ALA A 25 4.11 -8.06 10.52
C ALA A 25 4.94 -6.81 10.86
N PHE A 26 4.58 -5.64 10.34
CA PHE A 26 5.28 -4.37 10.65
C PHE A 26 5.26 -4.06 12.15
N ARG A 27 4.11 -4.23 12.82
CA ARG A 27 4.01 -4.08 14.28
C ARG A 27 4.89 -5.10 15.02
N SER A 28 4.88 -6.37 14.61
CA SER A 28 5.70 -7.41 15.25
C SER A 28 7.20 -7.17 15.10
N LEU A 29 7.63 -6.49 14.04
CA LEU A 29 9.03 -6.19 13.75
C LEU A 29 9.47 -4.79 14.24
N GLY A 30 8.57 -4.02 14.87
CA GLY A 30 8.86 -2.64 15.29
C GLY A 30 9.16 -1.69 14.12
N MET A 31 8.65 -1.99 12.92
CA MET A 31 8.85 -1.15 11.74
C MET A 31 7.91 0.05 11.77
N ASP A 32 8.43 1.27 11.61
CA ASP A 32 7.64 2.48 11.37
C ASP A 32 7.13 2.50 9.92
N ALA A 33 6.16 1.63 9.65
CA ALA A 33 5.60 1.42 8.32
C ALA A 33 4.09 1.11 8.39
N GLU A 34 3.40 1.38 7.29
CA GLU A 34 1.97 1.13 7.12
C GLU A 34 1.70 0.57 5.72
N TYR A 35 0.81 -0.41 5.65
CA TYR A 35 0.40 -1.07 4.41
C TYR A 35 -1.09 -0.79 4.14
N ILE A 36 -1.41 -0.18 2.99
CA ILE A 36 -2.77 0.23 2.63
C ILE A 36 -3.30 -0.52 1.40
N ALA A 37 -4.61 -0.56 1.23
CA ALA A 37 -5.25 -0.96 -0.02
C ALA A 37 -5.69 0.29 -0.78
N VAL A 38 -5.34 0.39 -2.07
CA VAL A 38 -5.74 1.50 -2.93
C VAL A 38 -6.50 0.95 -4.13
N HIS A 39 -7.74 1.37 -4.30
CA HIS A 39 -8.51 1.01 -5.48
C HIS A 39 -7.96 1.81 -6.66
N VAL A 40 -7.50 1.11 -7.70
CA VAL A 40 -6.91 1.72 -8.90
C VAL A 40 -7.48 1.01 -10.10
N LYS A 41 -8.21 1.74 -10.95
CA LYS A 41 -8.73 1.22 -12.20
C LYS A 41 -7.64 1.10 -13.25
N VAL A 42 -7.91 0.32 -14.30
CA VAL A 42 -6.93 0.06 -15.37
C VAL A 42 -6.46 1.34 -16.07
N ASP A 43 -7.33 2.32 -16.24
CA ASP A 43 -7.07 3.62 -16.85
C ASP A 43 -6.29 4.58 -15.94
N GLU A 44 -6.28 4.33 -14.63
CA GLU A 44 -5.55 5.11 -13.62
C GLU A 44 -4.16 4.54 -13.33
N LEU A 45 -3.88 3.29 -13.73
CA LEU A 45 -2.69 2.53 -13.35
C LEU A 45 -1.38 3.27 -13.63
N LYS A 46 -1.27 3.88 -14.82
CA LYS A 46 -0.05 4.60 -15.21
C LYS A 46 0.20 5.80 -14.30
N ALA A 47 -0.82 6.64 -14.12
CA ALA A 47 -0.73 7.83 -13.28
C ALA A 47 -0.41 7.45 -11.82
N PHE A 48 -1.08 6.43 -11.30
CA PHE A 48 -0.80 5.92 -9.96
C PHE A 48 0.64 5.43 -9.81
N ALA A 49 1.14 4.63 -10.76
CA ALA A 49 2.50 4.10 -10.68
C ALA A 49 3.58 5.19 -10.73
N GLU A 50 3.37 6.25 -11.51
CA GLU A 50 4.28 7.40 -11.58
C GLU A 50 4.28 8.20 -10.26
N ASP A 51 3.11 8.35 -9.63
CA ASP A 51 2.97 9.01 -8.33
C ASP A 51 3.53 8.18 -7.18
N ALA A 52 3.29 6.87 -7.20
CA ALA A 52 3.75 5.93 -6.18
C ALA A 52 5.28 5.91 -6.08
N ARG A 53 5.99 5.97 -7.21
CA ARG A 53 7.47 6.05 -7.26
C ARG A 53 8.05 7.26 -6.54
N LYS A 54 7.27 8.33 -6.36
CA LYS A 54 7.71 9.57 -5.70
C LYS A 54 7.31 9.64 -4.24
N LYS A 55 6.23 8.94 -3.85
CA LYS A 55 5.51 9.13 -2.58
C LYS A 55 5.50 7.90 -1.67
N LEU A 56 5.57 6.69 -2.24
CA LEU A 56 5.59 5.44 -1.49
C LEU A 56 7.03 4.97 -1.26
N ALA A 57 7.20 4.08 -0.28
CA ALA A 57 8.48 3.66 0.26
C ALA A 57 9.28 2.69 -0.63
#